data_AF-A0A821JL71-F1
#
_entry.id   AF-A0A821JL71-F1
#
_cell.length_a   1.000
_cell.length_b   1.000
_cell.length_c   1.000
_cell.angle_alpha   90.00
_cell.angle_beta   90.00
_cell.angle_gamma   90.00
#
_symmetry.space_group_name_H-M   'P 1'
#
loop_
_entity.id
_entity.type
_entity.pdbx_description
1 polymer ?
#
loop_
_entity_poly.entity_id
_entity_poly.type
_entity_poly.pdbx_seq_one_letter_code
_entity_poly.pdbx_strand_id
1 'polypeptide(L)'
;MTEMQPLLKTGGSIFSHDDHNFKKNSLYTELLDWWRSLFLKKHHDGYEETNNMNNTGIKRPSVGFFQFFRFANRIDWLMSCIAVFAAVSYGLCVTGQLIVSGKLMGTFALQSFSDFGDHQAQCNLPNTTSTNKSCPLGISFNLLNDTKLKTLCYSANATSAPPLFMSMVEFQNDVMNKIYWLIAIAIIQFICLFTFNFLFNLTVRRQAVRMRVCLFETLVQRSMSYFDTNSSGQFNAALFDNIEKFITGIGGDLGIVIAILVFSISCAVASVIIYWQLALILMCIVPLLIVFSYAFMTLTGKEATVELNAYAKAGEIAQEVFSSLRTVLSLNGAHFEQNR
;
A
#
# COMPACT_ATOMS: atom_id res chain seq x y z
N MET A 1 22.75 -48.85 6.45
CA MET A 1 24.14 -49.31 6.61
C MET A 1 25.01 -48.16 6.14
N THR A 2 25.44 -47.32 7.10
CA THR A 2 26.85 -47.22 7.58
C THR A 2 27.71 -46.45 6.56
N GLU A 3 28.43 -45.36 6.88
CA GLU A 3 28.83 -44.77 8.15
C GLU A 3 29.51 -43.41 7.88
N MET A 4 29.43 -42.52 8.88
CA MET A 4 30.46 -41.58 9.38
C MET A 4 31.14 -40.50 8.52
N GLN A 5 30.98 -39.25 8.99
CA GLN A 5 32.08 -38.25 9.08
C GLN A 5 33.17 -38.71 10.07
N PRO A 6 34.38 -38.11 10.05
CA PRO A 6 34.66 -37.10 11.09
C PRO A 6 35.64 -35.95 10.71
N LEU A 7 35.40 -34.80 11.36
CA LEU A 7 36.34 -33.87 12.05
C LEU A 7 37.65 -33.40 11.37
N LEU A 8 37.86 -32.08 11.36
CA LEU A 8 38.91 -31.44 12.20
C LEU A 8 38.73 -29.91 12.33
N LYS A 9 38.64 -29.49 13.61
CA LYS A 9 38.86 -28.15 14.18
C LYS A 9 40.31 -27.69 13.94
N THR A 10 40.57 -26.38 13.79
CA THR A 10 41.32 -25.51 14.73
C THR A 10 41.84 -24.24 14.05
N GLY A 11 41.77 -23.12 14.79
CA GLY A 11 42.42 -21.84 14.48
C GLY A 11 41.42 -20.70 14.63
N GLY A 12 41.54 -19.73 15.52
CA GLY A 12 42.56 -19.42 16.52
C GLY A 12 42.10 -18.09 17.13
N SER A 13 41.96 -18.06 18.45
CA SER A 13 41.54 -16.92 19.26
C SER A 13 42.74 -16.03 19.57
N ILE A 14 42.79 -14.78 19.11
CA ILE A 14 43.63 -13.72 19.71
C ILE A 14 43.00 -12.34 19.40
N PHE A 15 42.27 -11.76 20.33
CA PHE A 15 42.55 -10.42 20.87
C PHE A 15 41.59 -10.14 22.04
N SER A 16 42.15 -10.16 23.24
CA SER A 16 41.54 -9.67 24.46
C SER A 16 42.27 -8.38 24.81
N HIS A 17 41.53 -7.28 24.92
CA HIS A 17 41.98 -6.12 25.69
C HIS A 17 40.77 -5.51 26.38
N ASP A 18 40.86 -5.53 27.71
CA ASP A 18 40.13 -4.72 28.69
C ASP A 18 40.24 -3.22 28.32
N ASP A 19 39.42 -2.27 28.75
CA ASP A 19 38.50 -2.21 29.88
C ASP A 19 37.63 -0.94 29.74
N HIS A 20 36.57 -0.89 30.56
CA HIS A 20 35.90 0.32 31.07
C HIS A 20 34.95 1.19 30.20
N ASN A 21 33.72 1.26 30.75
CA ASN A 21 32.84 2.43 30.78
C ASN A 21 32.17 2.88 29.48
N PHE A 22 31.03 2.27 29.15
CA PHE A 22 29.86 3.07 28.77
C PHE A 22 28.55 2.32 29.06
N LYS A 23 27.95 2.64 30.21
CA LYS A 23 26.57 2.28 30.53
C LYS A 23 25.64 3.12 29.63
N LYS A 24 25.47 2.70 28.37
CA LYS A 24 24.40 3.20 27.48
C LYS A 24 23.58 2.03 26.95
N ASN A 25 22.39 1.95 27.54
CA ASN A 25 21.12 1.59 26.92
C ASN A 25 20.92 0.13 26.48
N SER A 26 20.60 -0.70 27.48
CA SER A 26 19.90 -2.00 27.38
C SER A 26 18.73 -2.00 26.37
N LEU A 27 18.10 -0.84 26.18
CA LEU A 27 16.95 -0.66 25.30
C LEU A 27 17.30 -0.75 23.80
N TYR A 28 18.50 -0.31 23.37
CA TYR A 28 18.87 -0.38 21.94
C TYR A 28 19.35 -1.76 21.54
N THR A 29 19.99 -2.50 22.46
CA THR A 29 20.41 -3.88 22.22
C THR A 29 19.21 -4.81 22.16
N GLU A 30 18.21 -4.63 23.04
CA GLU A 30 16.95 -5.39 22.96
C GLU A 30 16.12 -5.04 21.72
N LEU A 31 16.09 -3.76 21.31
CA LEU A 31 15.43 -3.36 20.07
C LEU A 31 16.12 -3.93 18.83
N LEU A 32 17.45 -3.98 18.80
CA LEU A 32 18.23 -4.56 17.69
C LEU A 32 18.10 -6.09 17.64
N ASP A 33 18.05 -6.77 18.78
CA ASP A 33 17.82 -8.22 18.85
C ASP A 33 16.38 -8.59 18.49
N TRP A 34 15.40 -7.77 18.90
CA TRP A 34 14.02 -7.87 18.43
C TRP A 34 13.93 -7.62 16.91
N TRP A 35 14.61 -6.60 16.39
CA TRP A 35 14.70 -6.30 14.95
C TRP A 35 15.34 -7.44 14.15
N ARG A 36 16.43 -8.03 14.65
CA ARG A 36 17.06 -9.21 14.06
C ARG A 36 16.12 -10.41 14.09
N SER A 37 15.37 -10.62 15.17
CA SER A 37 14.39 -11.71 15.25
C SER A 37 13.28 -11.60 14.20
N LEU A 38 12.92 -10.38 13.79
CA LEU A 38 11.85 -10.12 12.83
C LEU A 38 12.27 -10.36 11.37
N PHE A 39 13.54 -10.07 11.03
CA PHE A 39 14.06 -10.17 9.66
C PHE A 39 14.96 -11.38 9.40
N LEU A 40 15.62 -11.93 10.42
CA LEU A 40 16.49 -13.12 10.32
C LEU A 40 15.80 -14.42 10.74
N LYS A 41 14.50 -14.40 11.04
CA LYS A 41 13.70 -15.63 10.98
C LYS A 41 13.58 -16.04 9.52
N LYS A 42 14.66 -16.69 9.08
CA LYS A 42 14.79 -17.46 7.86
C LYS A 42 13.45 -18.17 7.63
N HIS A 43 12.82 -17.85 6.51
CA HIS A 43 11.67 -18.53 5.91
C HIS A 43 12.01 -20.02 5.68
N HIS A 44 12.14 -20.79 6.75
CA HIS A 44 12.41 -22.22 6.65
C HIS A 44 11.60 -23.11 7.58
N ASP A 45 11.03 -22.59 8.68
CA ASP A 45 10.19 -23.40 9.56
C ASP A 45 8.89 -22.64 9.87
N GLY A 46 7.87 -22.90 9.05
CA GLY A 46 6.55 -22.25 9.19
C GLY A 46 5.55 -22.46 8.06
N TYR A 47 5.84 -23.36 7.11
CA TYR A 47 4.89 -23.82 6.08
C TYR A 47 4.95 -25.34 5.87
N GLU A 48 5.17 -26.09 6.95
CA GLU A 48 4.95 -27.53 6.98
C GLU A 48 4.10 -27.86 8.22
N GLU A 49 2.80 -27.53 8.18
CA GLU A 49 1.74 -28.26 8.92
C GLU A 49 0.34 -27.64 8.66
N THR A 50 -0.03 -27.51 7.39
CA THR A 50 -1.44 -27.54 6.96
C THR A 50 -1.55 -28.31 5.65
N ASN A 51 -0.88 -29.46 5.58
CA ASN A 51 -0.91 -30.39 4.44
C ASN A 51 -1.22 -31.80 4.93
N ASN A 52 -2.26 -31.96 5.75
CA ASN A 52 -2.71 -33.30 6.10
C ASN A 52 -4.24 -33.49 6.06
N MET A 53 -4.91 -32.79 5.14
CA MET A 53 -6.08 -33.35 4.46
C MET A 53 -5.99 -32.99 2.97
N ASN A 54 -5.89 -34.03 2.14
CA ASN A 54 -5.73 -34.03 0.68
C ASN A 54 -4.32 -33.75 0.15
N ASN A 55 -3.46 -34.72 0.46
CA ASN A 55 -2.18 -34.97 -0.15
C ASN A 55 -2.30 -35.22 -1.67
N THR A 56 -2.19 -34.15 -2.46
CA THR A 56 -1.25 -34.14 -3.59
C THR A 56 -0.51 -32.81 -3.54
N GLY A 57 0.60 -32.79 -2.79
CA GLY A 57 1.56 -31.69 -2.74
C GLY A 57 2.31 -31.50 -4.06
N ILE A 58 1.58 -31.37 -5.17
CA ILE A 58 2.15 -30.94 -6.44
C ILE A 58 2.42 -29.45 -6.27
N LYS A 59 3.63 -29.10 -5.79
CA LYS A 59 4.18 -27.76 -5.98
C LYS A 59 4.13 -27.49 -7.48
N ARG A 60 3.12 -26.73 -7.92
CA ARG A 60 2.98 -26.36 -9.33
C ARG A 60 4.24 -25.58 -9.68
N PRO A 61 5.01 -25.99 -10.70
CA PRO A 61 6.22 -25.28 -11.05
C PRO A 61 5.83 -23.84 -11.40
N SER A 62 6.38 -22.87 -10.67
CA SER A 62 6.18 -21.46 -10.98
C SER A 62 6.97 -21.14 -12.24
N VAL A 63 6.27 -20.67 -13.27
CA VAL A 63 6.91 -20.15 -14.48
C VAL A 63 7.50 -18.76 -14.19
N GLY A 64 8.66 -18.47 -14.76
CA GLY A 64 9.32 -17.18 -14.59
C GLY A 64 8.50 -16.03 -15.21
N PHE A 65 8.55 -14.85 -14.58
CA PHE A 65 7.75 -13.68 -15.00
C PHE A 65 7.93 -13.35 -16.49
N PHE A 66 9.17 -13.38 -17.00
CA PHE A 66 9.45 -13.05 -18.41
C PHE A 66 9.01 -14.13 -19.39
N GLN A 67 8.85 -15.38 -18.94
CA GLN A 67 8.40 -16.47 -19.79
C GLN A 67 6.92 -16.33 -20.17
N PHE A 68 6.14 -15.62 -19.35
CA PHE A 68 4.74 -15.29 -19.66
C PHE A 68 4.60 -14.40 -20.90
N PHE A 69 5.58 -13.54 -21.16
CA PHE A 69 5.54 -12.61 -22.31
C PHE A 69 5.99 -13.25 -23.63
N ARG A 70 6.21 -14.56 -23.69
CA ARG A 70 6.68 -15.26 -24.91
C ARG A 70 5.74 -15.11 -26.12
N PHE A 71 4.44 -14.88 -25.89
CA PHE A 71 3.45 -14.70 -26.95
C PHE A 71 3.26 -13.24 -27.40
N ALA A 72 4.05 -12.31 -26.84
CA ALA A 72 4.02 -10.89 -27.19
C ALA A 72 4.77 -10.62 -28.51
N ASN A 73 4.12 -9.90 -29.44
CA ASN A 73 4.80 -9.40 -30.65
C ASN A 73 5.62 -8.14 -30.31
N ARG A 74 6.47 -7.69 -31.25
CA ARG A 74 7.25 -6.45 -31.10
C ARG A 74 6.38 -5.22 -30.83
N ILE A 75 5.19 -5.15 -31.43
CA ILE A 75 4.22 -4.07 -31.20
C ILE A 75 3.63 -4.14 -29.79
N ASP A 76 3.30 -5.34 -29.32
CA ASP A 76 2.75 -5.57 -27.97
C ASP A 76 3.80 -5.22 -26.89
N TRP A 77 5.08 -5.49 -27.18
CA TRP A 77 6.19 -5.11 -26.32
C TRP A 77 6.38 -3.59 -26.26
N LEU A 78 6.32 -2.91 -27.42
CA LEU A 78 6.40 -1.44 -27.48
C LEU A 78 5.23 -0.78 -26.74
N MET A 79 4.00 -1.27 -26.93
CA MET A 79 2.82 -0.80 -26.19
C MET A 79 2.97 -0.99 -24.68
N SER A 80 3.53 -2.13 -24.25
CA SER A 80 3.80 -2.39 -22.84
C SER A 80 4.83 -1.41 -22.27
N CYS A 81 5.90 -1.11 -23.01
CA CYS A 81 6.90 -0.14 -22.56
C CYS A 81 6.34 1.28 -22.43
N ILE A 82 5.52 1.71 -23.39
CA ILE A 82 4.82 3.01 -23.31
C ILE A 82 3.88 3.05 -22.11
N ALA A 83 3.16 1.95 -21.86
CA ALA A 83 2.27 1.86 -20.70
C ALA A 83 3.03 1.92 -19.38
N VAL A 84 4.19 1.26 -19.27
CA VAL A 84 5.06 1.37 -18.09
C VAL A 84 5.51 2.81 -17.88
N PHE A 85 5.95 3.50 -18.93
CA PHE A 85 6.35 4.91 -18.83
C PHE A 85 5.20 5.81 -18.35
N ALA A 86 3.99 5.62 -18.90
CA ALA A 86 2.79 6.33 -18.47
C ALA A 86 2.35 5.99 -17.03
N ALA A 87 2.58 4.76 -16.56
CA ALA A 87 2.32 4.37 -15.17
C ALA A 87 3.30 5.04 -14.20
N VAL A 88 4.59 5.11 -14.58
CA VAL A 88 5.63 5.80 -13.81
C VAL A 88 5.32 7.31 -13.73
N SER A 89 4.96 7.94 -14.85
CA SER A 89 4.61 9.36 -14.86
C SER A 89 3.37 9.65 -14.01
N TYR A 90 2.36 8.77 -14.03
CA TYR A 90 1.19 8.87 -13.15
C TYR A 90 1.60 8.85 -11.67
N GLY A 91 2.44 7.90 -11.24
CA GLY A 91 2.90 7.80 -9.85
C GLY A 91 3.66 9.06 -9.36
N LEU A 92 4.49 9.64 -10.23
CA LEU A 92 5.18 10.91 -9.96
C LEU A 92 4.21 12.10 -9.89
N CYS A 93 3.24 12.17 -10.80
CA CYS A 93 2.23 13.24 -10.82
C CYS A 93 1.38 13.23 -9.54
N VAL A 94 0.97 12.06 -9.05
CA VAL A 94 0.21 11.92 -7.80
C VAL A 94 1.01 12.50 -6.62
N THR A 95 2.30 12.23 -6.58
CA THR A 95 3.20 12.79 -5.54
C THR A 95 3.33 14.31 -5.67
N GLY A 96 3.49 14.82 -6.89
CA GLY A 96 3.53 16.27 -7.14
C GLY A 96 2.25 17.00 -6.73
N GLN A 97 1.09 16.39 -6.99
CA GLN A 97 -0.21 16.92 -6.58
C GLN A 97 -0.32 17.07 -5.06
N LEU A 98 0.17 16.09 -4.28
CA LEU A 98 0.19 16.16 -2.81
C LEU A 98 1.00 17.36 -2.31
N ILE A 99 2.14 17.67 -2.95
CA ILE A 99 3.00 18.80 -2.55
C ILE A 99 2.30 20.14 -2.83
N VAL A 100 1.68 20.29 -4.00
CA VAL A 100 0.95 21.52 -4.37
C VAL A 100 -0.27 21.71 -3.45
N SER A 101 -0.99 20.63 -3.16
CA SER A 101 -2.12 20.64 -2.23
C SER A 101 -1.69 21.01 -0.79
N GLY A 102 -0.54 20.49 -0.33
CA GLY A 102 0.02 20.87 0.97
C GLY A 102 0.35 22.38 1.05
N LYS A 103 0.92 22.95 -0.01
CA LYS A 103 1.18 24.41 -0.09
C LYS A 103 -0.10 25.24 -0.12
N LEU A 104 -1.15 24.74 -0.75
CA LEU A 104 -2.47 25.37 -0.78
C LEU A 104 -3.11 25.37 0.62
N MET A 105 -3.07 24.23 1.32
CA MET A 105 -3.58 24.11 2.68
C MET A 105 -2.83 25.03 3.65
N GLY A 106 -1.51 25.15 3.51
CA GLY A 106 -0.71 26.08 4.29
C GLY A 106 -1.17 27.54 4.16
N THR A 107 -1.50 27.99 2.94
CA THR A 107 -2.04 29.34 2.72
C THR A 107 -3.40 29.56 3.35
N PHE A 108 -4.31 28.59 3.26
CA PHE A 108 -5.62 28.70 3.91
C PHE A 108 -5.51 28.71 5.43
N ALA A 109 -4.65 27.87 5.99
CA ALA A 109 -4.43 27.82 7.44
C ALA A 109 -3.93 29.18 7.97
N LEU A 110 -2.97 29.80 7.29
CA LEU A 110 -2.46 31.12 7.68
C LEU A 110 -3.55 32.20 7.64
N GLN A 111 -4.40 32.21 6.60
CA GLN A 111 -5.52 33.14 6.50
C GLN A 111 -6.58 32.93 7.59
N SER A 112 -6.85 31.68 7.97
CA SER A 112 -7.77 31.38 9.07
C SER A 112 -7.23 31.88 10.41
N PHE A 113 -5.92 31.75 10.68
CA PHE A 113 -5.32 32.27 11.90
C PHE A 113 -5.30 33.79 11.96
N SER A 114 -5.17 34.50 10.83
CA SER A 114 -5.24 35.96 10.82
C SER A 114 -6.66 36.49 11.12
N ASP A 115 -7.70 35.81 10.64
CA ASP A 115 -9.10 36.23 10.83
C ASP A 115 -9.53 36.15 12.31
N PHE A 116 -9.01 35.17 13.06
CA PHE A 116 -9.23 35.07 14.51
C PHE A 116 -8.55 36.21 15.31
N GLY A 117 -7.43 36.73 14.82
CA GLY A 117 -6.72 37.84 15.47
C GLY A 117 -7.47 39.17 15.37
N ASP A 118 -8.10 39.44 14.23
CA ASP A 118 -8.82 40.71 13.99
C ASP A 118 -10.11 40.81 14.81
N HIS A 119 -10.78 39.70 15.10
CA HIS A 119 -11.96 39.68 15.97
C HIS A 119 -11.65 39.90 17.45
N GLN A 120 -10.42 39.60 17.92
CA GLN A 120 -10.01 39.89 19.29
C GLN A 120 -9.61 41.36 19.48
N ALA A 121 -9.23 42.06 18.40
CA ALA A 121 -8.90 43.48 18.42
C ALA A 121 -10.13 44.41 18.47
N GLN A 122 -11.34 43.91 18.19
CA GLN A 122 -12.58 44.72 18.18
C GLN A 122 -13.31 44.77 19.54
N CYS A 123 -12.92 43.96 20.52
CA CYS A 123 -13.50 44.01 21.86
C CYS A 123 -12.54 44.70 22.84
N ASN A 124 -12.37 46.02 22.70
CA ASN A 124 -12.08 47.00 23.79
C ASN A 124 -11.43 48.28 23.25
N LEU A 125 -12.21 49.23 22.72
CA LEU A 125 -11.82 50.63 22.74
C LEU A 125 -13.04 51.53 22.99
N PRO A 126 -13.14 52.21 24.15
CA PRO A 126 -13.96 53.39 24.27
C PRO A 126 -13.25 54.58 23.59
N ASN A 127 -14.03 55.35 22.83
CA ASN A 127 -13.69 56.62 22.19
C ASN A 127 -12.55 57.40 22.86
N THR A 128 -11.38 57.43 22.23
CA THR A 128 -10.55 58.64 22.21
C THR A 128 -9.82 58.74 20.87
N THR A 129 -9.90 59.93 20.29
CA THR A 129 -9.31 60.36 19.04
C THR A 129 -7.79 60.20 19.05
N SER A 130 -7.29 59.26 18.23
CA SER A 130 -5.87 59.14 17.90
C SER A 130 -5.73 58.84 16.42
N THR A 131 -5.18 59.82 15.71
CA THR A 131 -4.92 59.83 14.28
C THR A 131 -4.08 58.65 13.81
N ASN A 132 -4.55 58.02 12.73
CA ASN A 132 -3.78 57.41 11.64
C ASN A 132 -2.39 56.88 11.99
N LYS A 133 -2.32 55.57 12.27
CA LYS A 133 -1.28 54.64 11.78
C LYS A 133 -1.72 53.22 12.12
N SER A 134 -2.15 52.49 11.11
CA SER A 134 -2.45 51.06 11.16
C SER A 134 -1.22 50.31 11.70
N CYS A 135 -1.38 49.57 12.79
CA CYS A 135 -0.33 48.71 13.34
C CYS A 135 -0.35 47.36 12.60
N PRO A 136 0.79 46.87 12.06
CA PRO A 136 0.83 45.65 11.25
C PRO A 136 0.90 44.34 12.08
N LEU A 137 0.76 44.42 13.39
CA LEU A 137 0.72 43.26 14.29
C LEU A 137 -0.38 43.53 15.33
N GLY A 138 -1.54 42.87 15.18
CA GLY A 138 -2.72 43.01 16.03
C GLY A 138 -2.56 42.45 17.45
N ILE A 139 -1.51 42.83 18.17
CA ILE A 139 -1.34 42.50 19.59
C ILE A 139 -1.05 43.79 20.35
N SER A 140 -2.09 44.37 20.94
CA SER A 140 -2.01 45.50 21.87
C SER A 140 -2.17 44.99 23.30
N PHE A 141 -1.10 45.02 24.10
CA PHE A 141 -1.20 44.82 25.55
C PHE A 141 -1.39 46.18 26.24
N ASN A 142 -2.54 46.37 26.90
CA ASN A 142 -2.78 47.51 27.77
C ASN A 142 -2.22 47.20 29.16
N LEU A 143 -1.09 47.81 29.53
CA LEU A 143 -0.59 47.78 30.90
C LEU A 143 -1.27 48.92 31.69
N LEU A 144 -2.08 48.58 32.69
CA LEU A 144 -2.61 49.54 33.65
C LEU A 144 -1.48 50.01 34.57
N ASN A 145 -1.02 51.24 34.38
CA ASN A 145 -0.27 51.97 35.38
C ASN A 145 -0.85 53.37 35.50
N ASP A 146 -0.98 53.87 36.73
CA ASP A 146 -1.88 54.95 37.14
C ASP A 146 -2.09 56.06 36.10
N THR A 147 -3.35 56.20 35.69
CA THR A 147 -3.96 57.33 34.94
C THR A 147 -3.49 57.64 33.52
N LYS A 148 -2.60 56.87 32.88
CA LYS A 148 -2.34 57.01 31.44
C LYS A 148 -2.22 55.65 30.73
N LEU A 149 -3.18 55.38 29.84
CA LEU A 149 -3.09 54.29 28.87
C LEU A 149 -1.91 54.56 27.93
N LYS A 150 -0.82 53.80 28.09
CA LYS A 150 0.32 53.82 27.18
C LYS A 150 0.26 52.58 26.31
N THR A 151 -0.33 52.72 25.12
CA THR A 151 -0.32 51.68 24.10
C THR A 151 1.10 51.55 23.55
N LEU A 152 1.80 50.46 23.91
CA LEU A 152 3.10 50.13 23.34
C LEU A 152 2.88 49.32 22.06
N CYS A 153 2.97 49.99 20.92
CA CYS A 153 3.00 49.31 19.63
C CYS A 153 4.42 48.77 19.39
N TYR A 154 4.62 47.46 19.46
CA TYR A 154 5.86 46.85 19.01
C TYR A 154 5.87 46.83 17.48
N SER A 155 6.57 47.80 16.89
CA SER A 155 6.95 47.77 15.48
C SER A 155 8.08 46.77 15.33
N ALA A 156 7.75 45.51 15.01
CA ALA A 156 8.75 44.58 14.52
C ALA A 156 9.11 45.03 13.10
N ASN A 157 10.30 45.60 12.92
CA ASN A 157 10.89 45.80 11.60
C ASN A 157 11.34 44.42 11.07
N ALA A 158 10.39 43.61 10.61
CA ALA A 158 10.62 42.23 10.21
C ALA A 158 10.83 42.15 8.70
N THR A 159 12.03 42.52 8.23
CA THR A 159 12.41 42.36 6.81
C THR A 159 12.74 40.91 6.43
N SER A 160 12.65 39.96 7.36
CA SER A 160 12.93 38.53 7.12
C SER A 160 11.89 37.56 7.68
N ALA A 161 10.74 38.05 8.15
CA ALA A 161 9.59 37.18 8.45
C ALA A 161 8.62 37.23 7.27
N PRO A 162 8.03 36.10 6.83
CA PRO A 162 6.93 36.16 5.87
C PRO A 162 5.84 37.07 6.45
N PRO A 163 5.32 38.04 5.68
CA PRO A 163 4.34 38.99 6.19
C PRO A 163 3.12 38.20 6.70
N LEU A 164 2.84 38.34 8.00
CA LEU A 164 1.67 37.72 8.67
C LEU A 164 0.34 38.30 8.17
N PHE A 165 0.40 39.38 7.39
CA PHE A 165 -0.72 40.05 6.76
C PHE A 165 -0.50 40.04 5.25
N MET A 166 -0.98 38.99 4.57
CA MET A 166 -1.13 39.01 3.11
C MET A 166 -2.42 39.76 2.80
N SER A 167 -2.38 40.75 1.91
CA SER A 167 -3.59 41.45 1.51
C SER A 167 -4.56 40.47 0.82
N MET A 168 -5.88 40.65 0.99
CA MET A 168 -6.90 39.76 0.40
C MET A 168 -6.73 39.58 -1.12
N VAL A 169 -6.18 40.58 -1.82
CA VAL A 169 -5.89 40.52 -3.26
C VAL A 169 -4.67 39.64 -3.58
N GLU A 170 -3.59 39.74 -2.79
CA GLU A 170 -2.41 38.88 -2.96
C GLU A 170 -2.72 37.42 -2.62
N PHE A 171 -3.54 37.20 -1.60
CA PHE A 171 -4.02 35.87 -1.22
C PHE A 171 -4.81 35.22 -2.35
N GLN A 172 -5.78 35.95 -2.92
CA GLN A 172 -6.56 35.47 -4.06
C GLN A 172 -5.65 35.09 -5.25
N ASN A 173 -4.65 35.92 -5.57
CA ASN A 173 -3.74 35.63 -6.69
C ASN A 173 -2.85 34.40 -6.44
N ASP A 174 -2.29 34.23 -5.24
CA ASP A 174 -1.46 33.06 -4.91
C ASP A 174 -2.27 31.76 -4.88
N VAL A 175 -3.48 31.80 -4.32
CA VAL A 175 -4.42 30.66 -4.30
C VAL A 175 -4.82 30.28 -5.73
N MET A 176 -5.20 31.26 -6.56
CA MET A 176 -5.59 31.00 -7.95
C MET A 176 -4.44 30.41 -8.77
N ASN A 177 -3.21 30.89 -8.59
CA ASN A 177 -2.02 30.32 -9.25
C ASN A 177 -1.82 28.84 -8.86
N LYS A 178 -1.93 28.50 -7.56
CA LYS A 178 -1.83 27.10 -7.09
C LYS A 178 -2.95 26.22 -7.62
N ILE A 179 -4.17 26.74 -7.75
CA ILE A 179 -5.31 26.01 -8.33
C ILE A 179 -5.06 25.70 -9.80
N TYR A 180 -4.52 26.63 -10.60
CA TYR A 180 -4.18 26.36 -12.00
C TYR A 180 -3.16 25.22 -12.13
N TRP A 181 -2.14 25.17 -11.26
CA TRP A 181 -1.20 24.04 -11.21
C TRP A 181 -1.87 22.71 -10.84
N LEU A 182 -2.81 22.70 -9.89
CA LEU A 182 -3.55 21.49 -9.53
C LEU A 182 -4.41 20.97 -10.69
N ILE A 183 -5.10 21.86 -11.40
CA ILE A 183 -5.91 21.50 -12.57
C ILE A 183 -5.01 20.93 -13.68
N ALA A 184 -3.87 21.56 -13.95
CA ALA A 184 -2.93 21.08 -14.96
C ALA A 184 -2.40 19.67 -14.64
N ILE A 185 -2.01 19.42 -13.39
CA ILE A 185 -1.53 18.09 -12.95
C ILE A 185 -2.67 17.05 -13.01
N ALA A 186 -3.90 17.42 -12.64
CA ALA A 186 -5.05 16.51 -12.68
C ALA A 186 -5.38 16.06 -14.11
N ILE A 187 -5.30 16.96 -15.10
CA ILE A 187 -5.50 16.61 -16.51
C ILE A 187 -4.41 15.64 -16.99
N ILE A 188 -3.14 15.91 -16.66
CA ILE A 188 -2.02 15.02 -17.01
C ILE A 188 -2.20 13.65 -16.35
N GLN A 189 -2.60 13.62 -15.08
CA GLN A 189 -2.86 12.40 -14.33
C GLN A 189 -3.98 11.57 -14.97
N PHE A 190 -5.08 12.20 -15.36
CA PHE A 190 -6.20 11.53 -16.04
C PHE A 190 -5.77 10.89 -17.36
N ILE A 191 -5.01 11.63 -18.18
CA ILE A 191 -4.49 11.14 -19.46
C ILE A 191 -3.57 9.94 -19.22
N CYS A 192 -2.59 10.06 -18.30
CA CYS A 192 -1.66 8.96 -18.01
C CYS A 192 -2.40 7.71 -17.52
N LEU A 193 -3.34 7.88 -16.58
CA LEU A 193 -4.15 6.79 -16.01
C LEU A 193 -4.92 6.04 -17.09
N PHE A 194 -5.60 6.79 -17.95
CA PHE A 194 -6.36 6.21 -19.06
C PHE A 194 -5.45 5.48 -20.04
N THR A 195 -4.34 6.11 -20.45
CA THR A 195 -3.41 5.55 -21.43
C THR A 195 -2.80 4.23 -20.94
N PHE A 196 -2.21 4.18 -19.73
CA PHE A 196 -1.55 2.95 -19.30
C PHE A 196 -2.55 1.80 -19.11
N ASN A 197 -3.72 2.07 -18.50
CA ASN A 197 -4.75 1.04 -18.31
C ASN A 197 -5.26 0.51 -19.64
N PHE A 198 -5.52 1.39 -20.60
CA PHE A 198 -5.99 0.99 -21.91
C PHE A 198 -4.95 0.15 -22.67
N LEU A 199 -3.69 0.59 -22.70
CA LEU A 199 -2.62 -0.12 -23.40
C LEU A 199 -2.33 -1.50 -22.80
N PHE A 200 -2.26 -1.63 -21.47
CA PHE A 200 -2.06 -2.93 -20.83
C PHE A 200 -3.22 -3.88 -21.11
N ASN A 201 -4.47 -3.44 -20.93
CA ASN A 201 -5.64 -4.27 -21.19
C ASN A 201 -5.74 -4.71 -22.66
N LEU A 202 -5.43 -3.81 -23.61
CA LEU A 202 -5.41 -4.14 -25.04
C LEU A 202 -4.34 -5.20 -25.36
N THR A 203 -3.13 -4.99 -24.84
CA THR A 203 -2.00 -5.90 -25.07
C THR A 203 -2.27 -7.29 -24.54
N VAL A 204 -2.80 -7.38 -23.32
CA VAL A 204 -3.07 -8.65 -22.64
C VAL A 204 -4.21 -9.41 -23.31
N ARG A 205 -5.27 -8.73 -23.76
CA ARG A 205 -6.35 -9.36 -24.53
C ARG A 205 -5.86 -9.95 -25.85
N ARG A 206 -4.97 -9.25 -26.57
CA ARG A 206 -4.36 -9.77 -27.80
C ARG A 206 -3.52 -11.02 -27.54
N GLN A 207 -2.73 -11.02 -26.47
CA GLN A 207 -1.94 -12.18 -26.07
C GLN A 207 -2.84 -13.35 -25.65
N ALA A 208 -3.93 -13.10 -24.92
CA ALA A 208 -4.89 -14.11 -24.49
C ALA A 208 -5.53 -14.85 -25.67
N VAL A 209 -5.91 -14.14 -26.74
CA VAL A 209 -6.43 -14.78 -27.96
C VAL A 209 -5.40 -15.72 -28.57
N ARG A 210 -4.13 -15.29 -28.68
CA ARG A 210 -3.05 -16.15 -29.22
C ARG A 210 -2.80 -17.37 -28.33
N MET A 211 -2.82 -17.19 -27.01
CA MET A 211 -2.71 -18.30 -26.07
C MET A 211 -3.85 -19.29 -26.21
N ARG A 212 -5.10 -18.84 -26.38
CA ARG A 212 -6.26 -19.71 -26.61
C ARG A 212 -6.09 -20.53 -27.90
N VAL A 213 -5.66 -19.90 -28.99
CA VAL A 213 -5.42 -20.60 -30.27
C VAL A 213 -4.31 -21.64 -30.14
N CYS A 214 -3.17 -21.27 -29.57
CA CYS A 214 -2.04 -22.19 -29.39
C CYS A 214 -2.38 -23.35 -28.43
N LEU A 215 -3.10 -23.07 -27.34
CA LEU A 215 -3.55 -24.09 -26.41
C LEU A 215 -4.55 -25.06 -27.07
N PHE A 216 -5.49 -24.54 -27.85
CA PHE A 216 -6.44 -25.37 -28.58
C PHE A 216 -5.75 -26.24 -29.65
N GLU A 217 -4.83 -25.67 -30.42
CA GLU A 217 -4.06 -26.39 -31.44
C GLU A 217 -3.22 -27.53 -30.83
N THR A 218 -2.50 -27.24 -29.75
CA THR A 218 -1.69 -28.25 -29.04
C THR A 218 -2.52 -29.33 -28.37
N LEU A 219 -3.73 -28.98 -27.91
CA LEU A 219 -4.67 -29.95 -27.32
C LEU A 219 -5.18 -30.94 -28.37
N VAL A 220 -5.61 -30.47 -29.54
CA VAL A 220 -6.14 -31.34 -30.62
C VAL A 220 -5.07 -32.32 -31.15
N GLN A 221 -3.79 -31.95 -31.08
CA GLN A 221 -2.68 -32.80 -31.53
C GLN A 221 -2.22 -33.83 -30.49
N ARG A 222 -2.83 -33.89 -29.29
CA ARG A 222 -2.45 -34.90 -28.28
C ARG A 222 -3.04 -36.28 -28.54
N SER A 223 -2.28 -37.30 -28.11
CA SER A 223 -2.65 -38.72 -28.23
C SER A 223 -3.89 -39.05 -27.41
N MET A 224 -4.69 -40.02 -27.86
CA MET A 224 -5.92 -40.46 -27.16
C MET A 224 -5.67 -40.82 -25.68
N SER A 225 -4.54 -41.47 -25.36
CA SER A 225 -4.16 -41.81 -23.98
C SER A 225 -4.04 -40.59 -23.04
N TYR A 226 -3.78 -39.39 -23.57
CA TYR A 226 -3.77 -38.16 -22.78
C TYR A 226 -5.19 -37.73 -22.38
N PHE A 227 -6.17 -37.99 -23.25
CA PHE A 227 -7.59 -37.72 -22.98
C PHE A 227 -8.21 -38.74 -22.03
N ASP A 228 -7.70 -39.97 -21.99
CA ASP A 228 -8.17 -40.99 -21.04
C ASP A 228 -7.76 -40.67 -19.59
N THR A 229 -6.65 -39.94 -19.41
CA THR A 229 -6.11 -39.59 -18.08
C THR A 229 -6.57 -38.22 -17.56
N ASN A 230 -7.02 -37.33 -18.44
CA ASN A 230 -7.40 -35.96 -18.08
C ASN A 230 -8.87 -35.71 -18.42
N SER A 231 -9.65 -35.29 -17.42
CA SER A 231 -11.08 -34.99 -17.62
C SER A 231 -11.30 -33.80 -18.54
N SER A 232 -12.29 -33.91 -19.44
CA SER A 232 -12.73 -32.84 -20.34
C SER A 232 -13.02 -31.51 -19.62
N GLY A 233 -13.48 -31.56 -18.37
CA GLY A 233 -13.74 -30.37 -17.56
C GLY A 233 -12.47 -29.60 -17.18
N GLN A 234 -11.35 -30.29 -16.97
CA GLN A 234 -10.07 -29.64 -16.65
C GLN A 234 -9.53 -28.86 -17.85
N PHE A 235 -9.78 -29.32 -19.07
CA PHE A 235 -9.39 -28.61 -20.29
C PHE A 235 -10.20 -27.33 -20.48
N ASN A 236 -11.51 -27.38 -20.22
CA ASN A 236 -12.36 -26.20 -20.31
C ASN A 236 -11.92 -25.12 -19.29
N ALA A 237 -11.65 -25.53 -18.05
CA ALA A 237 -11.10 -24.65 -17.02
C ALA A 237 -9.72 -24.10 -17.39
N ALA A 238 -8.86 -24.90 -18.03
CA ALA A 238 -7.56 -24.43 -18.48
C ALA A 238 -7.64 -23.40 -19.63
N LEU A 239 -8.59 -23.58 -20.56
CA LEU A 239 -8.75 -22.70 -21.71
C LEU A 239 -9.42 -21.37 -21.35
N PHE A 240 -10.39 -21.38 -20.44
CA PHE A 240 -11.13 -20.18 -20.06
C PHE A 240 -10.65 -19.60 -18.73
N ASP A 241 -10.77 -20.34 -17.62
CA ASP A 241 -10.52 -19.80 -16.29
C ASP A 241 -9.06 -19.44 -16.05
N ASN A 242 -8.11 -20.30 -16.44
CA ASN A 242 -6.69 -20.02 -16.23
C ASN A 242 -6.19 -18.87 -17.11
N ILE A 243 -6.71 -18.75 -18.33
CA ILE A 243 -6.37 -17.63 -19.23
C ILE A 243 -7.03 -16.34 -18.73
N GLU A 244 -8.25 -16.40 -18.17
CA GLU A 244 -8.88 -15.21 -17.60
C GLU A 244 -8.12 -14.70 -16.37
N LYS A 245 -7.66 -15.61 -15.49
CA LYS A 245 -6.77 -15.26 -14.37
C LYS A 245 -5.47 -14.60 -14.84
N PHE A 246 -4.95 -15.03 -15.99
CA PHE A 246 -3.81 -14.36 -16.61
C PHE A 246 -4.16 -12.95 -17.09
N ILE A 247 -5.34 -12.76 -17.69
CA ILE A 247 -5.77 -11.45 -18.18
C ILE A 247 -5.91 -10.45 -17.04
N THR A 248 -6.54 -10.85 -15.94
CA THR A 248 -6.68 -9.99 -14.77
C THR A 248 -5.33 -9.72 -14.11
N GLY A 249 -4.50 -10.76 -13.97
CA GLY A 249 -3.18 -10.63 -13.33
C GLY A 249 -2.16 -9.77 -14.10
N ILE A 250 -2.16 -9.79 -15.44
CA ILE A 250 -1.19 -9.05 -16.27
C ILE A 250 -1.77 -7.73 -16.83
N GLY A 251 -3.10 -7.58 -16.83
CA GLY A 251 -3.81 -6.45 -17.42
C GLY A 251 -3.59 -5.10 -16.74
N GLY A 252 -4.68 -4.38 -16.46
CA GLY A 252 -4.60 -3.05 -15.81
C GLY A 252 -3.89 -3.08 -14.45
N ASP A 253 -4.00 -4.19 -13.73
CA ASP A 253 -3.50 -4.35 -12.37
C ASP A 253 -1.97 -4.25 -12.28
N LEU A 254 -1.22 -4.75 -13.28
CA LEU A 254 0.24 -4.58 -13.29
C LEU A 254 0.65 -3.10 -13.40
N GLY A 255 -0.06 -2.33 -14.22
CA GLY A 255 0.18 -0.90 -14.35
C GLY A 255 -0.06 -0.16 -13.03
N ILE A 256 -1.12 -0.55 -12.31
CA ILE A 256 -1.45 -0.02 -10.99
C ILE A 256 -0.37 -0.39 -9.96
N VAL A 257 0.11 -1.63 -9.94
CA VAL A 257 1.18 -2.06 -9.03
C VAL A 257 2.46 -1.24 -9.26
N ILE A 258 2.86 -1.05 -10.53
CA ILE A 258 4.03 -0.23 -10.88
C ILE A 258 3.82 1.22 -10.42
N ALA A 259 2.64 1.79 -10.67
CA ALA A 259 2.30 3.15 -10.24
C ALA A 259 2.37 3.31 -8.71
N ILE A 260 1.84 2.34 -7.94
CA ILE A 260 1.87 2.35 -6.48
C ILE A 260 3.31 2.25 -5.96
N LEU A 261 4.15 1.42 -6.57
CA LEU A 261 5.57 1.31 -6.20
C LEU A 261 6.30 2.64 -6.42
N VAL A 262 6.13 3.25 -7.59
CA VAL A 262 6.72 4.56 -7.91
C VAL A 262 6.20 5.65 -6.99
N PHE A 263 4.89 5.68 -6.74
CA PHE A 263 4.27 6.62 -5.81
C PHE A 263 4.83 6.46 -4.40
N SER A 264 4.96 5.23 -3.91
CA SER A 264 5.48 4.94 -2.57
C SER A 264 6.92 5.45 -2.40
N ILE A 265 7.78 5.19 -3.39
CA ILE A 265 9.17 5.65 -3.38
C ILE A 265 9.24 7.18 -3.47
N SER A 266 8.47 7.77 -4.38
CA SER A 266 8.46 9.22 -4.61
C SER A 266 7.95 9.98 -3.41
N CYS A 267 6.88 9.48 -2.78
CA CYS A 267 6.30 10.05 -1.56
C CYS A 267 7.30 9.97 -0.39
N ALA A 268 7.95 8.82 -0.18
CA ALA A 268 8.95 8.67 0.86
C ALA A 268 10.12 9.67 0.70
N VAL A 269 10.63 9.83 -0.53
CA VAL A 269 11.68 10.81 -0.83
C VAL A 269 11.19 12.24 -0.61
N ALA A 270 10.00 12.59 -1.10
CA ALA A 270 9.42 13.93 -0.94
C ALA A 270 9.19 14.29 0.54
N SER A 271 8.69 13.37 1.35
CA SER A 271 8.47 13.60 2.78
C SER A 271 9.77 13.88 3.54
N VAL A 272 10.84 13.15 3.25
CA VAL A 272 12.15 13.35 3.89
C VAL A 272 12.77 14.70 3.52
N ILE A 273 12.58 15.16 2.27
CA ILE A 273 13.10 16.45 1.81
C ILE A 273 12.39 17.63 2.51
N ILE A 274 11.07 17.59 2.68
CA ILE A 274 10.31 18.72 3.21
C ILE A 274 10.41 18.79 4.74
N TYR A 275 10.16 17.66 5.44
CA TYR A 275 10.14 17.61 6.90
C TYR A 275 10.76 16.30 7.41
N TRP A 276 12.09 16.27 7.56
CA TRP A 276 12.82 15.06 7.92
C TRP A 276 12.43 14.49 9.30
N GLN A 277 12.10 15.34 10.29
CA GLN A 277 11.73 14.89 11.64
C GLN A 277 10.39 14.15 11.66
N LEU A 278 9.38 14.70 10.99
CA LEU A 278 8.05 14.09 10.90
C LEU A 278 8.07 12.84 10.01
N ALA A 279 8.84 12.88 8.91
CA ALA A 279 8.95 11.77 7.97
C ALA A 279 9.54 10.51 8.61
N LEU A 280 10.58 10.63 9.45
CA LEU A 280 11.20 9.48 10.11
C LEU A 280 10.26 8.76 11.09
N ILE A 281 9.41 9.52 11.80
CA ILE A 281 8.40 8.96 12.71
C ILE A 281 7.39 8.15 11.91
N LEU A 282 6.86 8.72 10.82
CA LEU A 282 5.91 8.02 9.95
C LEU A 282 6.52 6.78 9.30
N MET A 283 7.78 6.87 8.88
CA MET A 283 8.51 5.75 8.28
C MET A 283 8.71 4.57 9.26
N CYS A 284 8.76 4.82 10.58
CA CYS A 284 8.77 3.75 11.59
C CYS A 284 7.38 3.10 11.81
N ILE A 285 6.29 3.86 11.60
CA ILE A 285 4.92 3.37 11.79
C ILE A 285 4.49 2.46 10.63
N VAL A 286 4.88 2.78 9.39
CA VAL A 286 4.55 1.98 8.19
C VAL A 286 4.91 0.49 8.31
N PRO A 287 6.15 0.08 8.67
CA PRO A 287 6.49 -1.34 8.80
C PRO A 287 5.73 -2.02 9.94
N LEU A 288 5.43 -1.32 11.04
CA LEU A 288 4.61 -1.85 12.13
C LEU A 288 3.20 -2.19 11.64
N LEU A 289 2.60 -1.33 10.81
CA LEU A 289 1.31 -1.61 10.18
C LEU A 289 1.38 -2.82 9.24
N ILE A 290 2.44 -2.95 8.43
CA ILE A 290 2.62 -4.10 7.53
C ILE A 290 2.67 -5.42 8.32
N VAL A 291 3.43 -5.45 9.42
CA VAL A 291 3.53 -6.63 10.30
C VAL A 291 2.17 -6.97 10.91
N PHE A 292 1.46 -5.97 11.41
CA PHE A 292 0.13 -6.15 11.99
C PHE A 292 -0.88 -6.67 10.96
N SER A 293 -0.92 -6.08 9.76
CA SER A 293 -1.79 -6.53 8.66
C SER A 293 -1.45 -7.96 8.23
N TYR A 294 -0.17 -8.31 8.14
CA TYR A 294 0.26 -9.67 7.80
C TYR A 294 -0.18 -10.68 8.87
N ALA A 295 0.07 -10.38 10.15
CA ALA A 295 -0.37 -11.22 11.26
C ALA A 295 -1.90 -11.42 11.22
N PHE A 296 -2.65 -10.34 11.04
CA PHE A 296 -4.11 -10.38 10.93
C PHE A 296 -4.58 -11.26 9.75
N MET A 297 -3.98 -11.11 8.57
CA MET A 297 -4.30 -11.96 7.41
C MET A 297 -4.02 -13.44 7.67
N THR A 298 -2.90 -13.77 8.30
CA THR A 298 -2.56 -15.17 8.59
C THR A 298 -3.47 -15.82 9.62
N LEU A 299 -3.89 -15.05 10.64
CA LEU A 299 -4.82 -15.54 11.65
C LEU A 299 -6.20 -15.78 11.03
N THR A 300 -6.74 -14.79 10.32
CA THR A 300 -8.04 -14.91 9.64
C THR A 300 -8.03 -16.05 8.61
N GLY A 301 -6.93 -16.22 7.87
CA GLY A 301 -6.79 -17.33 6.92
C GLY A 301 -6.82 -18.70 7.58
N LYS A 302 -6.20 -18.86 8.76
CA LYS A 302 -6.23 -20.12 9.52
C LYS A 302 -7.63 -20.44 10.02
N GLU A 303 -8.28 -19.47 10.66
CA GLU A 303 -9.64 -19.67 11.20
C GLU A 303 -10.64 -20.00 10.08
N ALA A 304 -10.55 -19.32 8.93
CA ALA A 304 -11.40 -19.63 7.77
C ALA A 304 -11.24 -21.07 7.29
N THR A 305 -10.03 -21.65 7.32
CA THR A 305 -9.82 -23.06 6.95
C THR A 305 -10.41 -24.04 7.96
N VAL A 306 -10.34 -23.72 9.26
CA VAL A 306 -10.93 -24.54 10.33
C VAL A 306 -12.45 -24.52 10.22
N GLU A 307 -13.02 -23.34 10.01
CA GLU A 307 -14.45 -23.15 9.79
C GLU A 307 -14.94 -23.93 8.56
N LEU A 308 -14.26 -23.79 7.42
CA LEU A 308 -14.57 -24.54 6.20
C LEU A 308 -14.53 -26.06 6.41
N ASN A 309 -13.56 -26.57 7.18
CA ASN A 309 -13.46 -28.00 7.48
C ASN A 309 -14.59 -28.49 8.40
N ALA A 310 -14.98 -27.69 9.40
CA ALA A 310 -16.12 -28.00 10.26
C ALA A 310 -17.43 -28.04 9.44
N TYR A 311 -17.63 -27.07 8.55
CA TYR A 311 -18.77 -27.07 7.62
C TYR A 311 -18.73 -28.22 6.61
N ALA A 312 -17.55 -28.61 6.13
CA ALA A 312 -17.41 -29.76 5.23
C ALA A 312 -17.88 -31.05 5.89
N LYS A 313 -17.56 -31.27 7.18
CA LYS A 313 -17.98 -32.46 7.92
C LYS A 313 -19.50 -32.50 8.16
N ALA A 314 -20.11 -31.36 8.50
CA ALA A 314 -21.56 -31.26 8.59
C ALA A 314 -22.23 -31.44 7.23
N GLY A 315 -21.64 -30.89 6.17
CA GLY A 315 -22.09 -31.03 4.79
C GLY A 315 -22.01 -32.47 4.28
N GLU A 316 -21.02 -33.25 4.72
CA GLU A 316 -20.90 -34.69 4.41
C GLU A 316 -22.08 -35.47 4.98
N ILE A 317 -22.45 -35.24 6.24
CA ILE A 317 -23.62 -35.87 6.89
C ILE A 317 -24.91 -35.44 6.17
N ALA A 318 -25.07 -34.15 5.88
CA ALA A 318 -26.24 -33.68 5.13
C ALA A 318 -26.34 -34.32 3.74
N GLN A 319 -25.21 -34.46 3.04
CA GLN A 319 -25.13 -35.10 1.73
C GLN A 319 -25.45 -36.60 1.81
N GLU A 320 -24.99 -37.30 2.85
CA GLU A 320 -25.34 -38.70 3.13
C GLU A 320 -26.87 -38.86 3.25
N VAL A 321 -27.50 -38.02 4.07
CA VAL A 321 -28.94 -38.03 4.32
C VAL A 321 -29.73 -37.69 3.04
N PHE A 322 -29.31 -36.68 2.29
CA PHE A 322 -29.99 -36.31 1.04
C PHE A 322 -29.84 -37.37 -0.05
N SER A 323 -28.66 -38.00 -0.16
CA SER A 323 -28.43 -39.07 -1.13
C SER A 323 -29.27 -40.32 -0.84
N SER A 324 -29.59 -40.56 0.45
CA SER A 324 -30.34 -41.72 0.94
C SER A 324 -31.74 -41.38 1.46
N LEU A 325 -32.29 -40.23 1.06
CA LEU A 325 -33.51 -39.65 1.64
C LEU A 325 -34.70 -40.63 1.67
N ARG A 326 -34.89 -41.41 0.60
CA ARG A 326 -35.98 -42.40 0.52
C ARG A 326 -35.85 -43.48 1.60
N THR A 327 -34.62 -43.89 1.91
CA THR A 327 -34.33 -44.85 2.98
C THR A 327 -34.60 -44.24 4.34
N VAL A 328 -34.09 -43.04 4.61
CA VAL A 328 -34.30 -42.32 5.89
C VAL A 328 -35.79 -42.11 6.18
N LEU A 329 -36.58 -41.75 5.17
CA LEU A 329 -38.04 -41.60 5.28
C LEU A 329 -38.75 -42.95 5.50
N SER A 330 -38.34 -44.01 4.79
CA SER A 330 -38.93 -45.35 4.96
C SER A 330 -38.69 -45.95 6.35
N LEU A 331 -37.56 -45.59 6.98
CA LEU A 331 -37.19 -46.02 8.33
C LEU A 331 -37.67 -45.04 9.42
N ASN A 332 -38.36 -43.96 9.05
CA ASN A 332 -38.81 -42.90 9.96
C ASN A 332 -37.67 -42.28 10.81
N GLY A 333 -36.47 -42.19 10.22
CA GLY A 333 -35.22 -41.75 10.88
C GLY A 333 -34.94 -40.24 10.84
N ALA A 334 -35.86 -39.43 10.32
CA ALA A 334 -35.61 -38.01 10.05
C ALA A 334 -35.23 -37.19 11.31
N HIS A 335 -35.88 -37.45 12.44
CA HIS A 335 -35.59 -36.75 13.70
C HIS A 335 -34.22 -37.14 14.29
N PHE A 336 -33.73 -38.35 14.00
CA PHE A 336 -32.41 -38.81 14.44
C PHE A 336 -31.31 -38.09 13.67
N GLU A 337 -31.41 -38.04 12.34
CA GLU A 337 -30.41 -37.38 11.48
C GLU A 337 -30.38 -35.85 11.67
N GLN A 338 -31.48 -35.23 12.11
CA GLN A 338 -31.50 -33.80 12.43
C GLN A 338 -30.66 -33.45 13.68
N ASN A 339 -30.56 -34.37 14.64
CA ASN A 339 -29.87 -34.15 15.92
C ASN A 339 -28.40 -34.60 15.90
N ARG A 340 -27.98 -35.26 14.81
CA ARG A 340 -26.62 -35.73 14.57
C ARG A 340 -25.77 -34.60 14.01
#